data_AF-A0A9W2ZA14-F1
#
_entry.id   AF-A0A9W2ZA14-F1
#
_cell.length_a   1.000
_cell.length_b   1.000
_cell.length_c   1.000
_cell.angle_alpha   90.00
_cell.angle_beta   90.00
_cell.angle_gamma   90.00
#
_symmetry.space_group_name_H-M   'P 1'
#
loop_
_entity.id
_entity.type
_entity.pdbx_description
1 polymer ?
#
loop_
_entity_poly.entity_id
_entity_poly.type
_entity_poly.pdbx_seq_one_letter_code
_entity_poly.pdbx_strand_id
1 'polypeptide(L)'
;MCCTSVPDNSPKQRKRMIILALLSLFALFDDCVGDCVWYGQCGYNHGYRQKLNCKYTGPPKPFSTWEGLQKFKEYCPSLYTGSDVRTCCSDDQMLTLDTQVRFPRLLLQQCPSCFYNFMNVWCYLTCGPNQTEYMSVNATKPYVTPKNETVEAVLSVNYAVETDSAHGMFNSCRDVQSYDNSRALSFMCGEDAETCTPQRWLDYMGNSSKSEAPFDIYFSLSSRNVTINNTVLVPLDMKPVPCYKAVSSTSKPCRCTDCPKALCEFVLPTVSPLFRTENIIIRRPKNSTRVPWKNKNFTSIFDITFMHQILDLQLSITNLTAEYRNENITLEDICYAPLRPDNNNCTVMSIFNYYQNSHEMLDKVVMDDYGWFVVANYLDHFLYCVWDPAALADTTKLSIPCLGTFGGPVYPSLALRDYLGQEYWTAKALVITFDVLNSKKVKAWEKTFYAFMKEYKTLNKDLDITYFSKGPRIMSGLNDGAAMKT
;
A
#
# COMPACT_ATOMS: atom_id res chain seq x y z
N MET A 1 24.63 30.06 -16.30
CA MET A 1 25.81 30.36 -17.14
C MET A 1 26.59 31.47 -16.46
N CYS A 2 27.84 31.25 -16.08
CA CYS A 2 28.78 32.34 -15.86
C CYS A 2 30.19 31.86 -16.20
N CYS A 3 30.42 31.67 -17.50
CA CYS A 3 31.70 32.05 -18.09
C CYS A 3 31.49 33.46 -18.64
N THR A 4 32.25 34.45 -18.17
CA THR A 4 32.55 35.66 -18.96
C THR A 4 33.83 36.35 -18.48
N SER A 5 34.80 36.35 -19.41
CA SER A 5 35.74 37.42 -19.79
C SER A 5 36.61 38.15 -18.75
N VAL A 6 37.92 37.95 -18.94
CA VAL A 6 39.04 38.84 -18.58
C VAL A 6 38.89 40.23 -19.24
N PRO A 7 39.36 41.30 -18.58
CA PRO A 7 40.19 42.27 -19.31
C PRO A 7 41.50 42.64 -18.58
N ASP A 8 42.47 42.98 -19.41
CA ASP A 8 43.88 43.28 -19.15
C ASP A 8 44.12 44.77 -18.80
N ASN A 9 45.31 45.03 -18.24
CA ASN A 9 46.11 46.27 -18.14
C ASN A 9 46.11 47.17 -16.88
N SER A 10 47.16 46.92 -16.06
CA SER A 10 48.30 47.85 -15.81
C SER A 10 48.14 49.02 -14.77
N PRO A 11 49.25 49.55 -14.21
CA PRO A 11 49.37 49.74 -12.76
C PRO A 11 49.58 51.21 -12.34
N LYS A 12 48.67 51.77 -11.56
CA LYS A 12 48.94 52.96 -10.71
C LYS A 12 47.79 53.20 -9.75
N GLN A 13 47.94 52.72 -8.52
CA GLN A 13 47.72 53.45 -7.26
C GLN A 13 47.66 52.45 -6.10
N ARG A 14 48.86 52.02 -5.71
CA ARG A 14 49.16 51.48 -4.39
C ARG A 14 48.79 52.52 -3.33
N LYS A 15 48.30 52.03 -2.17
CA LYS A 15 48.13 52.70 -0.87
C LYS A 15 46.72 53.15 -0.45
N ARG A 16 45.66 52.42 -0.85
CA ARG A 16 44.41 52.30 -0.05
C ARG A 16 43.79 50.89 -0.07
N MET A 17 44.58 49.87 -0.42
CA MET A 17 44.16 48.46 -0.60
C MET A 17 45.00 47.52 0.28
N ILE A 18 45.02 47.76 1.59
CA ILE A 18 45.60 46.80 2.55
C ILE A 18 44.57 46.37 3.60
N ILE A 19 43.53 47.19 3.84
CA ILE A 19 42.44 46.84 4.79
C ILE A 19 41.28 46.12 4.08
N LEU A 20 41.09 46.34 2.77
CA LEU A 20 40.08 45.60 1.97
C LEU A 20 40.56 44.21 1.50
N ALA A 21 41.87 43.96 1.47
CA ALA A 21 42.44 42.67 1.05
C ALA A 21 42.38 41.57 2.13
N LEU A 22 42.16 41.94 3.40
CA LEU A 22 41.98 40.97 4.50
C LEU A 22 40.52 40.59 4.73
N LEU A 23 39.56 41.38 4.22
CA LEU A 23 38.13 41.05 4.23
C LEU A 23 37.67 40.33 2.95
N SER A 24 38.46 40.38 1.87
CA SER A 24 38.19 39.64 0.63
C SER A 24 38.86 38.26 0.57
N LEU A 25 39.71 37.90 1.54
CA LEU A 25 40.34 36.56 1.59
C LEU A 25 39.51 35.52 2.38
N PHE A 26 38.41 35.93 3.03
CA PHE A 26 37.45 35.02 3.66
C PHE A 26 36.22 34.71 2.78
N ALA A 27 36.17 35.22 1.53
CA ALA A 27 35.03 35.07 0.62
C ALA A 27 35.35 34.21 -0.62
N LEU A 28 36.37 33.35 -0.57
CA LEU A 28 36.74 32.44 -1.66
C LEU A 28 36.98 30.99 -1.20
N PHE A 29 36.27 30.58 -0.15
CA PHE A 29 35.98 29.18 0.14
C PHE A 29 34.50 29.04 0.49
N ASP A 30 33.63 29.40 -0.47
CA ASP A 30 32.36 28.69 -0.58
C ASP A 30 32.74 27.38 -1.29
N ASP A 31 33.36 26.46 -0.55
CA ASP A 31 33.31 25.06 -0.95
C ASP A 31 31.82 24.76 -1.03
N CYS A 32 31.30 24.62 -2.25
CA CYS A 32 29.97 24.06 -2.48
C CYS A 32 29.99 22.66 -1.87
N VAL A 33 29.72 22.55 -0.56
CA VAL A 33 29.56 21.28 0.12
C VAL A 33 28.39 20.63 -0.59
N GLY A 34 28.70 19.57 -1.33
CA GLY A 34 27.67 18.77 -1.97
C GLY A 34 26.89 18.10 -0.87
N ASP A 35 25.69 18.61 -0.58
CA ASP A 35 24.85 18.05 0.48
C ASP A 35 23.98 16.89 -0.04
N CYS A 36 23.75 16.84 -1.35
CA CYS A 36 22.99 15.78 -2.02
C CYS A 36 23.91 14.71 -2.61
N VAL A 37 23.41 13.47 -2.71
CA VAL A 37 24.06 12.39 -3.48
C VAL A 37 23.37 12.14 -4.83
N TRP A 38 22.12 12.58 -4.96
CA TRP A 38 21.35 12.54 -6.20
C TRP A 38 20.37 13.70 -6.34
N TYR A 39 19.83 13.87 -7.54
CA TYR A 39 18.69 14.75 -7.82
C TYR A 39 18.06 14.39 -9.17
N GLY A 40 16.75 14.21 -9.20
CA GLY A 40 16.02 13.78 -10.40
C GLY A 40 16.19 12.29 -10.71
N GLN A 41 15.53 11.85 -11.77
CA GLN A 41 15.49 10.45 -12.19
C GLN A 41 16.06 10.28 -13.59
N CYS A 42 16.88 9.25 -13.78
CA CYS A 42 17.40 8.85 -15.09
C CYS A 42 17.68 7.36 -15.12
N GLY A 43 17.39 6.78 -16.28
CA GLY A 43 17.57 5.36 -16.48
C GLY A 43 16.58 4.51 -15.70
N TYR A 44 16.70 3.22 -15.93
CA TYR A 44 15.78 2.22 -15.41
C TYR A 44 16.54 0.99 -14.94
N ASN A 45 15.91 0.27 -14.02
CA ASN A 45 16.26 -1.09 -13.64
C ASN A 45 15.10 -2.04 -13.98
N HIS A 46 15.40 -3.33 -14.15
CA HIS A 46 14.43 -4.41 -14.41
C HIS A 46 13.37 -4.08 -15.49
N GLY A 47 13.82 -3.82 -16.72
CA GLY A 47 12.93 -3.77 -17.89
C GLY A 47 11.94 -2.60 -17.90
N TYR A 48 12.40 -1.38 -17.58
CA TYR A 48 11.66 -0.10 -17.62
C TYR A 48 10.67 0.19 -16.48
N ARG A 49 10.53 -0.68 -15.48
CA ARG A 49 9.56 -0.49 -14.39
C ARG A 49 10.08 0.40 -13.26
N GLN A 50 11.36 0.26 -12.90
CA GLN A 50 11.94 0.94 -11.75
C GLN A 50 12.84 2.08 -12.22
N LYS A 51 12.47 3.32 -11.91
CA LYS A 51 13.27 4.51 -12.24
C LYS A 51 14.44 4.64 -11.26
N LEU A 52 15.62 4.95 -11.79
CA LEU A 52 16.82 5.18 -10.97
C LEU A 52 17.04 6.68 -10.75
N ASN A 53 17.76 7.01 -9.67
CA ASN A 53 18.13 8.39 -9.37
C ASN A 53 19.38 8.80 -10.15
N CYS A 54 19.46 10.07 -10.56
CA CYS A 54 20.67 10.62 -11.16
C CYS A 54 21.64 11.10 -10.11
N LYS A 55 22.90 10.68 -10.21
CA LYS A 55 23.97 11.20 -9.34
C LYS A 55 24.07 12.71 -9.47
N TYR A 56 24.12 13.37 -8.32
CA TYR A 56 24.18 14.83 -8.23
C TYR A 56 24.79 15.20 -6.88
N THR A 57 25.83 16.02 -6.91
CA THR A 57 26.62 16.40 -5.73
C THR A 57 26.50 17.90 -5.43
N GLY A 58 25.41 18.53 -5.85
CA GLY A 58 25.19 19.96 -5.60
C GLY A 58 24.26 20.21 -4.42
N PRO A 59 23.87 21.48 -4.20
CA PRO A 59 23.02 21.86 -3.08
C PRO A 59 21.54 21.42 -3.26
N PRO A 60 20.76 21.32 -2.17
CA PRO A 60 19.33 21.04 -2.22
C PRO A 60 18.57 22.12 -3.01
N LYS A 61 17.48 21.71 -3.68
CA LYS A 61 16.68 22.58 -4.55
C LYS A 61 15.23 22.65 -4.07
N PRO A 62 14.51 23.77 -4.31
CA PRO A 62 13.09 23.84 -4.02
C PRO A 62 12.27 22.98 -5.00
N PHE A 63 11.10 22.52 -4.56
CA PHE A 63 10.11 21.92 -5.45
C PHE A 63 9.65 22.92 -6.52
N SER A 64 9.45 22.42 -7.74
CA SER A 64 9.05 23.26 -8.87
C SER A 64 7.54 23.27 -9.10
N THR A 65 6.83 22.24 -8.63
CA THR A 65 5.39 22.07 -8.81
C THR A 65 4.65 22.06 -7.49
N TRP A 66 3.40 22.53 -7.50
CA TRP A 66 2.53 22.46 -6.33
C TRP A 66 2.21 21.02 -5.93
N GLU A 67 2.02 20.12 -6.91
CA GLU A 67 1.70 18.72 -6.68
C GLU A 67 2.84 17.99 -5.93
N GLY A 68 4.09 18.14 -6.41
CA GLY A 68 5.26 17.59 -5.75
C GLY A 68 5.40 18.08 -4.32
N LEU A 69 5.20 19.39 -4.09
CA LEU A 69 5.24 19.98 -2.75
C LEU A 69 4.13 19.46 -1.83
N GLN A 70 2.90 19.27 -2.32
CA GLN A 70 1.81 18.70 -1.51
C GLN A 70 2.10 17.25 -1.12
N LYS A 71 2.60 16.45 -2.06
CA LYS A 71 3.00 15.06 -1.77
C LYS A 71 4.14 15.00 -0.76
N PHE A 72 5.13 15.88 -0.90
CA PHE A 72 6.19 16.01 0.09
C PHE A 72 5.65 16.39 1.48
N LYS A 73 4.71 17.33 1.56
CA LYS A 73 4.07 17.71 2.82
C LYS A 73 3.24 16.58 3.44
N GLU A 74 2.56 15.78 2.61
CA GLU A 74 1.76 14.62 3.03
C GLU A 74 2.65 13.52 3.65
N TYR A 75 3.73 13.16 2.96
CA TYR A 75 4.56 12.00 3.32
C TYR A 75 5.75 12.31 4.21
N CYS A 76 6.36 13.50 4.05
CA CYS A 76 7.60 13.89 4.71
C CYS A 76 7.41 15.13 5.62
N PRO A 77 6.41 15.16 6.52
CA PRO A 77 6.15 16.33 7.36
C PRO A 77 7.30 16.68 8.31
N SER A 78 8.19 15.74 8.64
CA SER A 78 9.39 15.96 9.46
C SER A 78 10.46 16.83 8.78
N LEU A 79 10.47 16.86 7.45
CA LEU A 79 11.40 17.66 6.64
C LEU A 79 10.75 18.97 6.13
N TYR A 80 9.45 19.16 6.33
CA TYR A 80 8.73 20.32 5.81
C TYR A 80 8.90 21.55 6.71
N THR A 81 9.68 22.53 6.22
CA THR A 81 9.96 23.78 6.93
C THR A 81 9.20 25.00 6.37
N GLY A 82 8.46 24.84 5.27
CA GLY A 82 7.81 25.94 4.58
C GLY A 82 7.65 25.69 3.09
N SER A 83 7.08 26.64 2.37
CA SER A 83 6.93 26.56 0.90
C SER A 83 8.26 26.68 0.15
N ASP A 84 9.29 27.24 0.78
CA ASP A 84 10.65 27.41 0.27
C ASP A 84 11.60 26.27 0.69
N VAL A 85 11.05 25.17 1.22
CA VAL A 85 11.81 23.98 1.61
C VAL A 85 12.69 23.51 0.46
N ARG A 86 13.96 23.21 0.77
CA ARG A 86 14.95 22.75 -0.19
C ARG A 86 15.30 21.30 0.09
N THR A 87 15.25 20.46 -0.95
CA THR A 87 15.38 19.02 -0.85
C THR A 87 16.36 18.47 -1.87
N CYS A 88 16.92 17.29 -1.59
CA CYS A 88 17.72 16.53 -2.55
C CYS A 88 16.87 15.64 -3.48
N CYS A 89 15.56 15.92 -3.57
CA CYS A 89 14.67 15.24 -4.48
C CYS A 89 13.87 16.23 -5.35
N SER A 90 13.51 15.80 -6.56
CA SER A 90 12.63 16.52 -7.48
C SER A 90 11.15 16.13 -7.30
N ASP A 91 10.28 16.90 -7.96
CA ASP A 91 8.84 16.61 -8.06
C ASP A 91 8.57 15.16 -8.53
N ASP A 92 9.23 14.71 -9.60
CA ASP A 92 9.08 13.34 -10.15
C ASP A 92 9.50 12.24 -9.16
N GLN A 93 10.54 12.49 -8.35
CA GLN A 93 10.97 11.55 -7.31
C GLN A 93 9.92 11.43 -6.22
N MET A 94 9.28 12.54 -5.85
CA MET A 94 8.20 12.52 -4.86
C MET A 94 6.94 11.82 -5.39
N LEU A 95 6.57 12.04 -6.66
CA LEU A 95 5.46 11.31 -7.31
C LEU A 95 5.76 9.80 -7.42
N THR A 96 7.01 9.45 -7.72
CA THR A 96 7.43 8.04 -7.75
C THR A 96 7.38 7.43 -6.35
N LEU A 97 7.83 8.14 -5.33
CA LEU A 97 7.76 7.67 -3.94
C LEU A 97 6.30 7.43 -3.51
N ASP A 98 5.34 8.31 -3.87
CA ASP A 98 3.90 8.08 -3.64
C ASP A 98 3.44 6.73 -4.20
N THR A 99 3.88 6.36 -5.40
CA THR A 99 3.51 5.07 -6.01
C THR A 99 4.16 3.87 -5.30
N GLN A 100 5.42 4.00 -4.88
CA GLN A 100 6.18 2.92 -4.24
C GLN A 100 5.70 2.62 -2.82
N VAL A 101 5.21 3.63 -2.10
CA VAL A 101 4.76 3.46 -0.71
C VAL A 101 3.30 3.08 -0.58
N ARG A 102 2.57 2.85 -1.68
CA ARG A 102 1.14 2.46 -1.64
C ARG A 102 0.92 1.17 -0.85
N PHE A 103 1.69 0.13 -1.14
CA PHE A 103 1.56 -1.15 -0.43
C PHE A 103 1.92 -1.04 1.06
N PRO A 104 3.08 -0.47 1.46
CA PRO A 104 3.37 -0.16 2.85
C PRO A 104 2.29 0.70 3.54
N ARG A 105 1.74 1.69 2.84
CA ARG A 105 0.68 2.56 3.36
C ARG A 105 -0.58 1.75 3.69
N LEU A 106 -1.02 0.84 2.82
CA LEU A 106 -2.18 -0.02 3.07
C LEU A 106 -2.04 -0.83 4.36
N LEU A 107 -0.84 -1.31 4.66
CA LEU A 107 -0.58 -2.13 5.85
C LEU A 107 -0.39 -1.27 7.11
N LEU A 108 0.47 -0.26 7.03
CA LEU A 108 0.99 0.45 8.20
C LEU A 108 0.14 1.66 8.60
N GLN A 109 -0.68 2.22 7.71
CA GLN A 109 -1.47 3.43 8.00
C GLN A 109 -2.55 3.20 9.07
N GLN A 110 -2.88 1.95 9.40
CA GLN A 110 -3.73 1.60 10.55
C GLN A 110 -3.14 2.12 11.88
N CYS A 111 -1.82 2.24 11.96
CA CYS A 111 -1.09 2.84 13.07
C CYS A 111 -0.30 4.08 12.58
N PRO A 112 -0.82 5.30 12.78
CA PRO A 112 -0.23 6.51 12.20
C PRO A 112 1.24 6.76 12.57
N SER A 113 1.64 6.47 13.81
CA SER A 113 3.04 6.64 14.25
C SER A 113 3.97 5.59 13.65
N CYS A 114 3.50 4.36 13.42
CA CYS A 114 4.25 3.38 12.64
C CYS A 114 4.53 3.88 11.23
N PHE A 115 3.47 4.27 10.50
CA PHE A 115 3.64 4.74 9.12
C PHE A 115 4.50 6.02 9.04
N TYR A 116 4.35 6.94 10.00
CA TYR A 116 5.19 8.13 10.11
C TYR A 116 6.68 7.78 10.28
N ASN A 117 7.01 6.87 11.21
CA ASN A 117 8.40 6.46 11.44
C ASN A 117 8.97 5.75 10.21
N PHE A 118 8.18 4.89 9.57
CA PHE A 118 8.55 4.21 8.33
C PHE A 118 8.84 5.22 7.22
N MET A 119 7.96 6.20 7.01
CA MET A 119 8.14 7.22 5.98
C MET A 119 9.36 8.10 6.24
N ASN A 120 9.74 8.38 7.50
CA ASN A 120 10.95 9.14 7.79
C ASN A 120 12.20 8.48 7.17
N VAL A 121 12.36 7.16 7.26
CA VAL A 121 13.52 6.46 6.66
C VAL A 121 13.64 6.78 5.17
N TRP A 122 12.53 6.69 4.44
CA TRP A 122 12.49 6.89 2.99
C TRP A 122 12.54 8.37 2.59
N CYS A 123 11.93 9.25 3.39
CA CYS A 123 11.94 10.68 3.19
C CYS A 123 13.36 11.26 3.34
N TYR A 124 14.08 10.87 4.39
CA TYR A 124 15.47 11.30 4.56
C TYR A 124 16.40 10.66 3.53
N LEU A 125 16.21 9.38 3.20
CA LEU A 125 16.95 8.74 2.11
C LEU A 125 16.78 9.52 0.80
N THR A 126 15.53 9.84 0.43
CA THR A 126 15.20 10.38 -0.89
C THR A 126 15.43 11.87 -1.00
N CYS A 127 15.01 12.63 0.00
CA CYS A 127 14.83 14.08 -0.07
C CYS A 127 15.61 14.87 0.98
N GLY A 128 16.22 14.23 1.98
CA GLY A 128 16.90 14.93 3.07
C GLY A 128 17.95 15.91 2.55
N PRO A 129 18.07 17.11 3.14
CA PRO A 129 18.92 18.15 2.58
C PRO A 129 20.42 17.90 2.77
N ASN A 130 20.82 17.02 3.68
CA ASN A 130 22.20 16.71 4.08
C ASN A 130 22.55 15.22 3.86
N GLN A 131 22.12 14.64 2.75
CA GLN A 131 22.34 13.22 2.43
C GLN A 131 23.78 12.76 2.60
N THR A 132 24.77 13.57 2.21
CA THR A 132 26.19 13.17 2.27
C THR A 132 26.71 12.91 3.68
N GLU A 133 26.00 13.35 4.72
CA GLU A 133 26.35 13.08 6.12
C GLU A 133 26.07 11.63 6.54
N TYR A 134 24.97 11.05 6.05
CA TYR A 134 24.49 9.73 6.50
C TYR A 134 24.38 8.68 5.39
N MET A 135 24.62 9.04 4.13
CA MET A 135 24.61 8.09 3.02
C MET A 135 25.68 8.38 1.96
N SER A 136 26.07 7.34 1.23
CA SER A 136 27.03 7.44 0.13
C SER A 136 26.60 6.58 -1.06
N VAL A 137 26.95 7.01 -2.28
CA VAL A 137 26.77 6.18 -3.48
C VAL A 137 27.79 5.04 -3.47
N ASN A 138 27.33 3.81 -3.69
CA ASN A 138 28.17 2.62 -3.74
C ASN A 138 28.48 2.19 -5.18
N ALA A 139 27.49 2.23 -6.08
CA ALA A 139 27.67 1.90 -7.50
C ALA A 139 26.82 2.78 -8.42
N THR A 140 27.32 3.04 -9.63
CA THR A 140 26.62 3.76 -10.70
C THR A 140 26.74 3.01 -12.03
N LYS A 141 25.89 3.37 -12.99
CA LYS A 141 26.05 3.02 -14.40
C LYS A 141 25.84 4.25 -15.30
N PRO A 142 26.54 4.35 -16.43
CA PRO A 142 26.27 5.39 -17.41
C PRO A 142 24.88 5.18 -18.03
N TYR A 143 24.16 6.27 -18.26
CA TYR A 143 22.88 6.32 -18.94
C TYR A 143 22.84 7.50 -19.90
N VAL A 144 22.42 7.27 -21.15
CA VAL A 144 22.26 8.33 -22.15
C VAL A 144 20.81 8.80 -22.10
N THR A 145 20.60 10.07 -21.78
CA THR A 145 19.28 10.69 -21.71
C THR A 145 18.68 10.88 -23.11
N PRO A 146 17.36 11.13 -23.24
CA PRO A 146 16.74 11.48 -24.52
C PRO A 146 17.33 12.73 -25.20
N LYS A 147 18.06 13.57 -24.45
CA LYS A 147 18.77 14.75 -24.95
C LYS A 147 20.20 14.42 -25.44
N ASN A 148 20.56 13.15 -25.51
CA ASN A 148 21.88 12.65 -25.88
C ASN A 148 23.00 13.08 -24.92
N GLU A 149 22.65 13.24 -23.64
CA GLU A 149 23.60 13.55 -22.57
C GLU A 149 23.89 12.29 -21.76
N THR A 150 25.17 12.00 -21.48
CA THR A 150 25.55 10.88 -20.61
C THR A 150 25.53 11.33 -19.16
N VAL A 151 24.70 10.68 -18.34
CA VAL A 151 24.58 10.88 -16.90
C VAL A 151 24.87 9.59 -16.14
N GLU A 152 25.23 9.69 -14.86
CA GLU A 152 25.41 8.52 -14.00
C GLU A 152 24.12 8.20 -13.24
N ALA A 153 23.54 7.02 -13.50
CA ALA A 153 22.40 6.50 -12.76
C ALA A 153 22.89 5.67 -11.56
N VAL A 154 22.31 5.91 -10.37
CA VAL A 154 22.68 5.25 -9.12
C VAL A 154 22.12 3.83 -9.08
N LEU A 155 22.98 2.84 -8.79
CA LEU A 155 22.64 1.41 -8.73
C LEU A 155 22.64 0.84 -7.31
N SER A 156 23.41 1.43 -6.41
CA SER A 156 23.33 1.12 -4.99
C SER A 156 23.88 2.23 -4.12
N VAL A 157 23.43 2.27 -2.87
CA VAL A 157 23.90 3.23 -1.85
C VAL A 157 24.13 2.54 -0.51
N ASN A 158 25.01 3.13 0.30
CA ASN A 158 25.13 2.82 1.72
C ASN A 158 24.35 3.88 2.51
N TYR A 159 23.55 3.46 3.49
CA TYR A 159 22.73 4.35 4.31
C TYR A 159 22.89 4.01 5.79
N ALA A 160 23.51 4.92 6.55
CA ALA A 160 23.71 4.78 7.98
C ALA A 160 22.50 5.35 8.75
N VAL A 161 21.89 4.52 9.59
CA VAL A 161 20.72 4.88 10.39
C VAL A 161 21.02 4.63 11.86
N GLU A 162 20.64 5.56 12.72
CA GLU A 162 20.85 5.44 14.15
C GLU A 162 20.04 4.25 14.72
N THR A 163 20.66 3.47 15.60
CA THR A 163 20.10 2.22 16.12
C THR A 163 18.76 2.43 16.84
N ASP A 164 18.64 3.42 17.73
CA ASP A 164 17.39 3.71 18.45
C ASP A 164 16.28 4.19 17.50
N SER A 165 16.62 4.86 16.40
CA SER A 165 15.70 5.29 15.35
C SER A 165 15.12 4.09 14.62
N ALA A 166 15.96 3.14 14.20
CA ALA A 166 15.51 1.90 13.57
C ALA A 166 14.70 1.02 14.53
N HIS A 167 15.14 0.91 15.80
CA HIS A 167 14.41 0.18 16.82
C HIS A 167 13.07 0.83 17.16
N GLY A 168 12.99 2.16 17.24
CA GLY A 168 11.75 2.88 17.51
C GLY A 168 10.75 2.73 16.36
N MET A 169 11.22 2.81 15.11
CA MET A 169 10.41 2.48 13.93
C MET A 169 9.87 1.05 14.01
N PHE A 170 10.75 0.06 14.17
CA PHE A 170 10.36 -1.35 14.28
C PHE A 170 9.36 -1.59 15.41
N ASN A 171 9.65 -1.09 16.61
CA ASN A 171 8.80 -1.27 17.79
C ASN A 171 7.43 -0.59 17.65
N SER A 172 7.34 0.50 16.87
CA SER A 172 6.06 1.13 16.57
C SER A 172 5.19 0.32 15.60
N CYS A 173 5.80 -0.58 14.81
CA CYS A 173 5.16 -1.31 13.72
C CYS A 173 4.96 -2.81 13.96
N ARG A 174 5.74 -3.41 14.87
CA ARG A 174 5.81 -4.88 15.02
C ARG A 174 4.49 -5.57 15.39
N ASP A 175 3.59 -4.84 16.05
CA ASP A 175 2.31 -5.34 16.56
C ASP A 175 1.12 -4.92 15.66
N VAL A 176 1.38 -4.14 14.60
CA VAL A 176 0.36 -3.68 13.65
C VAL A 176 -0.21 -4.88 12.90
N GLN A 177 -1.54 -5.00 12.91
CA GLN A 177 -2.23 -6.11 12.26
C GLN A 177 -2.61 -5.74 10.83
N SER A 178 -2.55 -6.71 9.94
CA SER A 178 -3.20 -6.66 8.64
C SER A 178 -4.69 -6.99 8.79
N TYR A 179 -5.46 -6.79 7.73
CA TYR A 179 -6.91 -7.04 7.71
C TYR A 179 -7.28 -8.49 8.08
N ASP A 180 -6.40 -9.46 7.80
CA ASP A 180 -6.59 -10.88 8.12
C ASP A 180 -6.13 -11.28 9.54
N ASN A 181 -5.77 -10.31 10.39
CA ASN A 181 -5.16 -10.46 11.71
C ASN A 181 -3.74 -11.06 11.72
N SER A 182 -3.09 -11.21 10.56
CA SER A 182 -1.64 -11.45 10.52
C SER A 182 -0.87 -10.16 10.88
N ARG A 183 0.41 -10.27 11.25
CA ARG A 183 1.25 -9.08 11.50
C ARG A 183 1.66 -8.45 10.18
N ALA A 184 1.51 -7.13 10.05
CA ALA A 184 1.86 -6.38 8.84
C ALA A 184 3.30 -6.64 8.38
N LEU A 185 4.25 -6.79 9.32
CA LEU A 185 5.65 -7.06 8.99
C LEU A 185 5.89 -8.41 8.31
N SER A 186 4.99 -9.39 8.42
CA SER A 186 5.12 -10.66 7.70
C SER A 186 5.16 -10.47 6.18
N PHE A 187 4.58 -9.38 5.66
CA PHE A 187 4.60 -9.05 4.24
C PHE A 187 5.80 -8.21 3.81
N MET A 188 6.59 -7.70 4.76
CA MET A 188 7.64 -6.70 4.51
C MET A 188 9.00 -7.09 5.08
N CYS A 189 9.16 -8.30 5.63
CA CYS A 189 10.42 -8.73 6.26
C CYS A 189 11.09 -9.92 5.56
N GLY A 190 10.45 -10.53 4.56
CA GLY A 190 10.96 -11.71 3.85
C GLY A 190 10.92 -13.02 4.63
N GLU A 191 10.47 -12.99 5.89
CA GLU A 191 10.24 -14.11 6.80
C GLU A 191 9.03 -13.79 7.70
N ASP A 192 8.67 -14.71 8.59
CA ASP A 192 7.62 -14.51 9.59
C ASP A 192 7.93 -13.32 10.51
N ALA A 193 6.90 -12.56 10.89
CA ALA A 193 7.04 -11.40 11.77
C ALA A 193 7.64 -11.70 13.15
N GLU A 194 7.63 -12.97 13.59
CA GLU A 194 8.24 -13.38 14.86
C GLU A 194 9.78 -13.42 14.81
N THR A 195 10.37 -13.72 13.65
CA THR A 195 11.83 -13.76 13.44
C THR A 195 12.37 -12.46 12.83
N CYS A 196 11.49 -11.51 12.57
CA CYS A 196 11.83 -10.21 12.01
C CYS A 196 12.60 -9.33 13.01
N THR A 197 13.63 -8.65 12.54
CA THR A 197 14.42 -7.68 13.33
C THR A 197 14.49 -6.34 12.58
N PRO A 198 14.85 -5.22 13.25
CA PRO A 198 14.98 -3.92 12.58
C PRO A 198 15.91 -3.96 11.37
N GLN A 199 17.08 -4.60 11.51
CA GLN A 199 18.06 -4.77 10.44
C GLN A 199 17.47 -5.59 9.28
N ARG A 200 16.89 -6.77 9.58
CA ARG A 200 16.32 -7.65 8.55
C ARG A 200 15.20 -6.98 7.77
N TRP A 201 14.34 -6.23 8.46
CA TRP A 201 13.25 -5.50 7.82
C TRP A 201 13.80 -4.49 6.80
N LEU A 202 14.76 -3.66 7.23
CA LEU A 202 15.39 -2.67 6.35
C LEU A 202 16.16 -3.33 5.20
N ASP A 203 16.93 -4.40 5.47
CA ASP A 203 17.66 -5.15 4.45
C ASP A 203 16.74 -5.77 3.40
N TYR A 204 15.59 -6.31 3.81
CA TYR A 204 14.58 -6.84 2.88
C TYR A 204 14.03 -5.72 2.00
N MET A 205 13.60 -4.61 2.61
CA MET A 205 13.04 -3.46 1.91
C MET A 205 14.07 -2.72 1.04
N GLY A 206 15.36 -2.85 1.33
CA GLY A 206 16.45 -2.28 0.55
C GLY A 206 16.95 -3.19 -0.58
N ASN A 207 16.45 -4.41 -0.72
CA ASN A 207 16.95 -5.37 -1.69
C ASN A 207 16.11 -5.36 -2.98
N SER A 208 16.69 -4.92 -4.10
CA SER A 208 15.95 -4.79 -5.36
C SER A 208 15.62 -6.13 -6.03
N SER A 209 16.23 -7.23 -5.58
CA SER A 209 15.97 -8.58 -6.11
C SER A 209 14.83 -9.29 -5.36
N LYS A 210 14.49 -8.83 -4.15
CA LYS A 210 13.54 -9.50 -3.25
C LYS A 210 12.32 -8.65 -2.88
N SER A 211 12.38 -7.36 -3.16
CA SER A 211 11.33 -6.38 -2.85
C SER A 211 11.09 -5.46 -4.05
N GLU A 212 10.17 -4.51 -3.90
CA GLU A 212 9.88 -3.47 -4.89
C GLU A 212 10.91 -2.31 -4.91
N ALA A 213 12.05 -2.45 -4.21
CA ALA A 213 13.11 -1.45 -4.21
C ALA A 213 13.67 -1.25 -5.64
N PRO A 214 13.82 0.00 -6.12
CA PRO A 214 14.31 0.28 -7.47
C PRO A 214 15.80 -0.06 -7.68
N PHE A 215 16.57 -0.06 -6.60
CA PHE A 215 18.01 -0.34 -6.55
C PHE A 215 18.40 -0.77 -5.13
N ASP A 216 19.60 -1.34 -4.97
CA ASP A 216 20.03 -1.88 -3.69
C ASP A 216 20.43 -0.79 -2.69
N ILE A 217 19.93 -0.90 -1.46
CA ILE A 217 20.21 0.02 -0.34
C ILE A 217 20.78 -0.81 0.80
N TYR A 218 22.05 -0.54 1.14
CA TYR A 218 22.75 -1.21 2.22
C TYR A 218 22.61 -0.41 3.51
N PHE A 219 21.75 -0.88 4.42
CA PHE A 219 21.51 -0.24 5.70
C PHE A 219 22.57 -0.61 6.74
N SER A 220 23.16 0.40 7.37
CA SER A 220 24.09 0.24 8.50
C SER A 220 23.47 0.82 9.77
N LEU A 221 22.99 -0.05 10.66
CA LEU A 221 22.44 0.36 11.96
C LEU A 221 23.55 0.54 12.99
N SER A 222 23.77 1.76 13.46
CA SER A 222 24.83 2.06 14.43
C SER A 222 24.51 3.30 15.27
N SER A 223 24.89 3.30 16.55
CA SER A 223 24.89 4.51 17.40
C SER A 223 26.20 5.31 17.32
N ARG A 224 27.14 4.91 16.44
CA ARG A 224 28.44 5.56 16.24
C ARG A 224 28.72 5.72 14.75
N ASN A 225 29.60 6.66 14.42
CA ASN A 225 30.07 6.87 13.05
C ASN A 225 30.55 5.57 12.41
N VAL A 226 30.14 5.34 11.16
CA VAL A 226 30.49 4.15 10.39
C VAL A 226 31.39 4.57 9.24
N THR A 227 32.51 3.87 9.04
CA THR A 227 33.41 4.14 7.91
C THR A 227 33.16 3.12 6.82
N ILE A 228 32.73 3.57 5.63
CA ILE A 228 32.49 2.73 4.45
C ILE A 228 33.26 3.33 3.27
N ASN A 229 34.14 2.56 2.64
CA ASN A 229 34.96 3.00 1.51
C ASN A 229 35.69 4.36 1.77
N ASN A 230 36.32 4.49 2.94
CA ASN A 230 36.98 5.72 3.42
C ASN A 230 36.06 6.94 3.63
N THR A 231 34.74 6.76 3.52
CA THR A 231 33.74 7.78 3.84
C THR A 231 33.22 7.54 5.26
N VAL A 232 33.29 8.56 6.11
CA VAL A 232 32.73 8.51 7.47
C VAL A 232 31.29 8.99 7.38
N LEU A 233 30.35 8.09 7.70
CA LEU A 233 28.93 8.38 7.77
C LEU A 233 28.52 8.55 9.23
N VAL A 234 27.76 9.60 9.52
CA VAL A 234 27.10 9.84 10.80
C VAL A 234 25.70 9.22 10.70
N PRO A 235 25.36 8.20 11.51
CA PRO A 235 24.06 7.57 11.44
C PRO A 235 22.93 8.55 11.70
N LEU A 236 21.92 8.54 10.82
CA LEU A 236 20.82 9.49 10.88
C LEU A 236 19.87 9.19 12.05
N ASP A 237 19.60 10.22 12.87
CA ASP A 237 18.69 10.18 14.01
C ASP A 237 17.34 10.85 13.66
N MET A 238 16.29 10.04 13.51
CA MET A 238 14.97 10.48 13.00
C MET A 238 13.92 10.68 14.11
N LYS A 239 14.28 10.55 15.39
CA LYS A 239 13.40 10.73 16.55
C LYS A 239 12.02 10.05 16.38
N PRO A 240 11.96 8.71 16.48
CA PRO A 240 10.73 7.96 16.22
C PRO A 240 9.63 8.30 17.25
N VAL A 241 8.38 8.38 16.77
CA VAL A 241 7.19 8.55 17.60
C VAL A 241 6.72 7.17 18.08
N PRO A 242 6.60 6.92 19.39
CA PRO A 242 6.13 5.62 19.87
C PRO A 242 4.67 5.38 19.52
N CYS A 243 4.28 4.10 19.36
CA CYS A 243 2.93 3.74 18.88
C CYS A 243 1.77 4.25 19.76
N TYR A 244 2.01 4.46 21.05
CA TYR A 244 1.03 4.97 22.01
C TYR A 244 0.92 6.51 22.03
N LYS A 245 1.64 7.22 21.15
CA LYS A 245 1.60 8.68 21.03
C LYS A 245 1.08 9.10 19.66
N ALA A 246 0.29 10.17 19.63
CA ALA A 246 -0.14 10.82 18.40
C ALA A 246 1.05 11.52 17.70
N VAL A 247 1.08 11.49 16.37
CA VAL A 247 2.13 12.12 15.54
C VAL A 247 1.95 13.64 15.49
N SER A 248 0.71 14.09 15.39
CA SER A 248 0.28 15.49 15.35
C SER A 248 -0.97 15.71 16.21
N SER A 249 -1.33 16.98 16.42
CA SER A 249 -2.57 17.39 17.10
C SER A 249 -3.86 16.92 16.40
N THR A 250 -3.80 16.63 15.10
CA THR A 250 -4.93 16.17 14.30
C THR A 250 -4.99 14.65 14.17
N SER A 251 -3.94 13.94 14.58
CA SER A 251 -3.85 12.47 14.54
C SER A 251 -4.21 11.85 15.90
N LYS A 252 -4.58 10.58 15.89
CA LYS A 252 -4.78 9.79 17.12
C LYS A 252 -3.62 8.80 17.32
N PRO A 253 -3.32 8.39 18.57
CA PRO A 253 -2.45 7.24 18.83
C PRO A 253 -2.96 5.97 18.16
N CYS A 254 -2.08 4.97 18.02
CA CYS A 254 -2.48 3.68 17.47
C CYS A 254 -3.47 2.95 18.39
N ARG A 255 -4.29 2.07 17.80
CA ARG A 255 -5.22 1.23 18.55
C ARG A 255 -4.44 0.23 19.40
N CYS A 256 -5.01 -0.20 20.51
CA CYS A 256 -4.32 -1.15 21.39
C CYS A 256 -4.15 -2.55 20.78
N THR A 257 -4.95 -2.90 19.76
CA THR A 257 -4.76 -4.10 18.93
C THR A 257 -3.49 -4.05 18.09
N ASP A 258 -3.07 -2.84 17.68
CA ASP A 258 -1.89 -2.59 16.85
C ASP A 258 -0.68 -2.11 17.67
N CYS A 259 -0.90 -1.80 18.96
CA CYS A 259 0.10 -1.30 19.89
C CYS A 259 -0.31 -1.67 21.32
N PRO A 260 0.19 -2.80 21.87
CA PRO A 260 -0.17 -3.25 23.22
C PRO A 260 0.19 -2.25 24.33
N LYS A 261 1.10 -1.31 24.05
CA LYS A 261 1.48 -0.23 24.97
C LYS A 261 0.54 0.98 24.92
N ALA A 262 -0.30 1.08 23.89
CA ALA A 262 -1.35 2.10 23.87
C ALA A 262 -2.41 1.69 24.89
N LEU A 263 -2.78 2.62 25.77
CA LEU A 263 -3.87 2.41 26.72
C LEU A 263 -5.14 2.17 25.90
N CYS A 264 -5.75 0.99 26.02
CA CYS A 264 -7.14 0.85 25.62
C CYS A 264 -7.93 1.80 26.54
N GLU A 265 -8.62 2.80 25.98
CA GLU A 265 -9.70 3.43 26.73
C GLU A 265 -10.67 2.29 27.11
N PHE A 266 -10.74 1.97 28.40
CA PHE A 266 -11.72 1.03 28.93
C PHE A 266 -13.09 1.69 28.83
N VAL A 267 -13.69 1.64 27.64
CA VAL A 267 -15.14 1.71 27.52
C VAL A 267 -15.64 0.38 28.04
N LEU A 268 -16.33 0.39 29.18
CA LEU A 268 -17.04 -0.77 29.70
C LEU A 268 -17.80 -1.45 28.55
N PRO A 269 -17.61 -2.74 28.27
CA PRO A 269 -18.25 -3.38 27.14
C PRO A 269 -19.73 -3.63 27.48
N THR A 270 -20.57 -2.66 27.16
CA THR A 270 -21.95 -2.95 26.72
C THR A 270 -22.04 -2.65 25.23
N VAL A 271 -21.20 -3.30 24.43
CA VAL A 271 -21.35 -3.29 22.98
C VAL A 271 -21.35 -4.74 22.52
N SER A 272 -22.55 -5.29 22.40
CA SER A 272 -22.75 -6.45 21.52
C SER A 272 -22.12 -6.11 20.16
N PRO A 273 -21.35 -7.02 19.52
CA PRO A 273 -20.66 -6.65 18.29
C PRO A 273 -21.60 -6.02 17.26
N LEU A 274 -21.14 -4.93 16.67
CA LEU A 274 -21.91 -3.98 15.85
C LEU A 274 -22.53 -4.62 14.61
N PHE A 275 -21.97 -5.73 14.13
CA PHE A 275 -22.35 -6.38 12.88
C PHE A 275 -22.40 -7.91 13.01
N ARG A 276 -23.28 -8.52 12.21
CA ARG A 276 -23.45 -9.95 11.95
C ARG A 276 -23.11 -10.20 10.48
N THR A 277 -22.74 -11.42 10.13
CA THR A 277 -22.37 -11.73 8.74
C THR A 277 -23.17 -12.89 8.18
N GLU A 278 -23.72 -12.70 6.98
CA GLU A 278 -24.47 -13.70 6.25
C GLU A 278 -23.56 -14.28 5.18
N ASN A 279 -23.14 -15.53 5.35
CA ASN A 279 -22.10 -16.14 4.54
C ASN A 279 -22.69 -17.21 3.64
N ILE A 280 -22.19 -17.26 2.41
CA ILE A 280 -22.51 -18.29 1.42
C ILE A 280 -21.20 -18.81 0.86
N ILE A 281 -21.03 -20.13 0.85
CA ILE A 281 -19.91 -20.83 0.25
C ILE A 281 -20.46 -21.74 -0.84
N ILE A 282 -19.95 -21.59 -2.06
CA ILE A 282 -20.46 -22.26 -3.26
C ILE A 282 -19.32 -23.01 -3.94
N ARG A 283 -19.51 -24.31 -4.19
CA ARG A 283 -18.57 -25.20 -4.87
C ARG A 283 -19.26 -25.93 -6.03
N ARG A 284 -18.46 -26.35 -7.01
CA ARG A 284 -18.88 -27.21 -8.14
C ARG A 284 -18.13 -28.56 -8.13
N PRO A 285 -18.29 -29.41 -7.10
CA PRO A 285 -17.43 -30.59 -6.91
C PRO A 285 -17.52 -31.61 -8.05
N LYS A 286 -18.66 -31.67 -8.77
CA LYS A 286 -18.88 -32.58 -9.91
C LYS A 286 -18.34 -32.04 -11.24
N ASN A 287 -17.91 -30.78 -11.29
CA ASN A 287 -17.44 -30.13 -12.51
C ASN A 287 -15.92 -29.89 -12.44
N SER A 288 -15.16 -30.71 -13.17
CA SER A 288 -13.71 -30.62 -13.26
C SER A 288 -13.20 -29.82 -14.46
N THR A 289 -14.08 -29.14 -15.19
CA THR A 289 -13.72 -28.33 -16.36
C THR A 289 -12.72 -27.26 -15.96
N ARG A 290 -11.75 -27.02 -16.83
CA ARG A 290 -10.76 -25.95 -16.69
C ARG A 290 -11.06 -24.86 -17.70
N VAL A 291 -10.88 -23.61 -17.27
CA VAL A 291 -10.99 -22.44 -18.14
C VAL A 291 -9.55 -21.98 -18.43
N PRO A 292 -8.97 -22.37 -19.58
CA PRO A 292 -7.62 -21.96 -19.93
C PRO A 292 -7.63 -20.49 -20.35
N TRP A 293 -6.70 -19.71 -19.81
CA TRP A 293 -6.47 -18.33 -20.23
C TRP A 293 -4.99 -18.00 -20.12
N LYS A 294 -4.38 -17.64 -21.25
CA LYS A 294 -2.92 -17.42 -21.37
C LYS A 294 -2.17 -18.65 -20.82
N ASN A 295 -1.29 -18.45 -19.84
CA ASN A 295 -0.48 -19.52 -19.23
C ASN A 295 -1.09 -20.09 -17.94
N LYS A 296 -2.40 -19.90 -17.70
CA LYS A 296 -3.09 -20.33 -16.48
C LYS A 296 -4.33 -21.16 -16.79
N ASN A 297 -4.58 -22.15 -15.92
CA ASN A 297 -5.75 -23.02 -15.98
C ASN A 297 -6.64 -22.75 -14.77
N PHE A 298 -7.68 -21.94 -14.96
CA PHE A 298 -8.65 -21.64 -13.92
C PHE A 298 -9.55 -22.84 -13.67
N THR A 299 -10.08 -22.95 -12.45
CA THR A 299 -11.08 -23.97 -12.10
C THR A 299 -12.45 -23.64 -12.70
N SER A 300 -13.38 -24.59 -12.60
CA SER A 300 -14.76 -24.47 -13.10
C SER A 300 -15.60 -23.39 -12.41
N ILE A 301 -15.14 -22.82 -11.30
CA ILE A 301 -15.84 -21.71 -10.63
C ILE A 301 -15.59 -20.35 -11.32
N PHE A 302 -14.61 -20.27 -12.23
CA PHE A 302 -14.34 -19.09 -13.06
C PHE A 302 -14.93 -19.20 -14.47
N ASP A 303 -15.72 -20.24 -14.74
CA ASP A 303 -16.50 -20.32 -15.97
C ASP A 303 -17.48 -19.15 -16.04
N ILE A 304 -17.47 -18.39 -17.14
CA ILE A 304 -18.20 -17.12 -17.25
C ILE A 304 -19.70 -17.30 -17.03
N THR A 305 -20.28 -18.37 -17.57
CA THR A 305 -21.71 -18.70 -17.40
C THR A 305 -22.04 -18.94 -15.93
N PHE A 306 -21.17 -19.66 -15.22
CA PHE A 306 -21.33 -19.89 -13.79
C PHE A 306 -21.11 -18.62 -12.97
N MET A 307 -20.16 -17.76 -13.35
CA MET A 307 -19.96 -16.47 -12.71
C MET A 307 -21.22 -15.61 -12.80
N HIS A 308 -21.89 -15.55 -13.95
CA HIS A 308 -23.19 -14.88 -14.08
C HIS A 308 -24.27 -15.51 -13.20
N GLN A 309 -24.39 -16.85 -13.18
CA GLN A 309 -25.37 -17.54 -12.33
C GLN A 309 -25.21 -17.18 -10.84
N ILE A 310 -23.97 -17.05 -10.36
CA ILE A 310 -23.70 -16.68 -8.97
C ILE A 310 -23.83 -15.17 -8.74
N LEU A 311 -23.54 -14.33 -9.73
CA LEU A 311 -23.85 -12.90 -9.68
C LEU A 311 -25.37 -12.68 -9.57
N ASP A 312 -26.19 -13.39 -10.35
CA ASP A 312 -27.66 -13.37 -10.26
C ASP A 312 -28.14 -13.77 -8.86
N LEU A 313 -27.52 -14.79 -8.27
CA LEU A 313 -27.81 -15.21 -6.90
C LEU A 313 -27.53 -14.06 -5.91
N GLN A 314 -26.36 -13.42 -6.02
CA GLN A 314 -25.99 -12.30 -5.16
C GLN A 314 -26.97 -11.14 -5.30
N LEU A 315 -27.30 -10.75 -6.53
CA LEU A 315 -28.22 -9.65 -6.82
C LEU A 315 -29.66 -9.95 -6.37
N SER A 316 -30.08 -11.21 -6.46
CA SER A 316 -31.37 -11.66 -5.92
C SER A 316 -31.43 -11.50 -4.40
N ILE A 317 -30.33 -11.81 -3.70
CA ILE A 317 -30.24 -11.66 -2.24
C ILE A 317 -30.23 -10.19 -1.83
N THR A 318 -29.50 -9.32 -2.54
CA THR A 318 -29.49 -7.88 -2.24
C THR A 318 -30.87 -7.25 -2.39
N ASN A 319 -31.71 -7.79 -3.28
CA ASN A 319 -33.07 -7.32 -3.54
C ASN A 319 -34.15 -7.99 -2.66
N LEU A 320 -33.77 -8.85 -1.71
CA LEU A 320 -34.75 -9.46 -0.80
C LEU A 320 -35.42 -8.42 0.08
N THR A 321 -36.74 -8.56 0.19
CA THR A 321 -37.58 -7.78 1.09
C THR A 321 -38.14 -8.68 2.19
N ALA A 322 -38.13 -8.19 3.43
CA ALA A 322 -38.67 -8.89 4.58
C ALA A 322 -39.66 -8.00 5.32
N GLU A 323 -40.74 -8.60 5.83
CA GLU A 323 -41.74 -7.86 6.61
C GLU A 323 -41.39 -7.88 8.10
N TYR A 324 -41.39 -6.71 8.74
CA TYR A 324 -41.23 -6.58 10.19
C TYR A 324 -42.12 -5.46 10.72
N ARG A 325 -43.09 -5.81 11.57
CA ARG A 325 -44.03 -4.85 12.18
C ARG A 325 -44.78 -3.99 11.12
N ASN A 326 -45.22 -4.62 10.04
CA ASN A 326 -45.90 -3.99 8.89
C ASN A 326 -45.02 -2.99 8.11
N GLU A 327 -43.70 -3.00 8.30
CA GLU A 327 -42.74 -2.33 7.44
C GLU A 327 -42.03 -3.35 6.56
N ASN A 328 -41.84 -3.01 5.28
CA ASN A 328 -40.94 -3.75 4.40
C ASN A 328 -39.51 -3.29 4.67
N ILE A 329 -38.62 -4.24 4.90
CA ILE A 329 -37.21 -4.03 5.20
C ILE A 329 -36.38 -4.66 4.09
N THR A 330 -35.46 -3.88 3.56
CA THR A 330 -34.48 -4.29 2.54
C THR A 330 -33.12 -4.54 3.18
N LEU A 331 -32.17 -5.03 2.39
CA LEU A 331 -30.78 -5.13 2.83
C LEU A 331 -30.18 -3.75 3.16
N GLU A 332 -30.49 -2.71 2.39
CA GLU A 332 -29.95 -1.35 2.58
C GLU A 332 -30.32 -0.73 3.95
N ASP A 333 -31.50 -1.09 4.46
CA ASP A 333 -32.01 -0.65 5.77
C ASP A 333 -31.23 -1.23 6.95
N ILE A 334 -30.59 -2.38 6.75
CA ILE A 334 -29.97 -3.16 7.83
C ILE A 334 -28.48 -3.42 7.62
N CYS A 335 -27.93 -3.15 6.43
CA CYS A 335 -26.54 -3.46 6.12
C CYS A 335 -25.57 -2.44 6.73
N TYR A 336 -24.31 -2.87 6.85
CA TYR A 336 -23.20 -1.96 7.10
C TYR A 336 -22.79 -1.27 5.79
N ALA A 337 -22.69 0.06 5.82
CA ALA A 337 -22.25 0.89 4.69
C ALA A 337 -21.22 1.91 5.21
N PRO A 338 -19.91 1.72 4.96
CA PRO A 338 -18.83 2.46 5.64
C PRO A 338 -18.74 3.93 5.24
N LEU A 339 -19.22 4.27 4.04
CA LEU A 339 -19.12 5.61 3.45
C LEU A 339 -20.45 6.38 3.52
N ARG A 340 -21.43 5.91 4.31
CA ARG A 340 -22.70 6.62 4.48
C ARG A 340 -22.46 7.99 5.15
N PRO A 341 -23.08 9.09 4.68
CA PRO A 341 -24.12 9.19 3.65
C PRO A 341 -23.64 9.32 2.20
N ASP A 342 -22.33 9.52 1.97
CA ASP A 342 -21.78 9.79 0.63
C ASP A 342 -21.96 8.61 -0.34
N ASN A 343 -21.97 7.39 0.20
CA ASN A 343 -22.29 6.17 -0.54
C ASN A 343 -23.09 5.21 0.35
N ASN A 344 -24.28 4.84 -0.10
CA ASN A 344 -25.22 3.98 0.63
C ASN A 344 -25.09 2.49 0.31
N ASN A 345 -24.20 2.11 -0.62
CA ASN A 345 -24.00 0.72 -1.00
C ASN A 345 -23.52 -0.12 0.20
N CYS A 346 -24.20 -1.25 0.40
CA CYS A 346 -23.88 -2.21 1.43
C CYS A 346 -22.51 -2.87 1.20
N THR A 347 -21.79 -3.14 2.28
CA THR A 347 -20.60 -3.98 2.22
C THR A 347 -20.98 -5.43 1.91
N VAL A 348 -20.64 -5.85 0.69
CA VAL A 348 -20.77 -7.23 0.21
C VAL A 348 -19.37 -7.72 -0.18
N MET A 349 -18.82 -8.70 0.52
CA MET A 349 -17.52 -9.27 0.21
C MET A 349 -17.67 -10.44 -0.75
N SER A 350 -17.21 -10.26 -1.98
CA SER A 350 -17.38 -11.20 -3.08
C SER A 350 -16.51 -10.78 -4.26
N ILE A 351 -16.00 -11.72 -5.06
CA ILE A 351 -15.20 -11.40 -6.26
C ILE A 351 -15.99 -10.62 -7.31
N PHE A 352 -17.32 -10.63 -7.24
CA PHE A 352 -18.16 -9.86 -8.15
C PHE A 352 -18.06 -8.34 -7.93
N ASN A 353 -17.59 -7.91 -6.76
CA ASN A 353 -17.31 -6.50 -6.50
C ASN A 353 -16.09 -5.98 -7.27
N TYR A 354 -15.16 -6.84 -7.72
CA TYR A 354 -14.13 -6.41 -8.67
C TYR A 354 -14.76 -5.86 -9.96
N TYR A 355 -15.93 -6.39 -10.34
CA TYR A 355 -16.71 -5.94 -11.49
C TYR A 355 -17.89 -5.06 -11.09
N GLN A 356 -17.82 -4.42 -9.90
CA GLN A 356 -18.86 -3.54 -9.35
C GLN A 356 -20.26 -4.17 -9.35
N ASN A 357 -20.36 -5.50 -9.19
CA ASN A 357 -21.60 -6.28 -9.24
C ASN A 357 -22.38 -6.09 -10.56
N SER A 358 -21.70 -5.87 -11.67
CA SER A 358 -22.30 -5.63 -12.98
C SER A 358 -21.98 -6.75 -13.97
N HIS A 359 -23.02 -7.27 -14.63
CA HIS A 359 -22.89 -8.22 -15.73
C HIS A 359 -22.12 -7.59 -16.90
N GLU A 360 -22.39 -6.31 -17.21
CA GLU A 360 -21.71 -5.59 -18.29
C GLU A 360 -20.20 -5.48 -18.03
N MET A 361 -19.81 -5.19 -16.79
CA MET A 361 -18.39 -5.10 -16.43
C MET A 361 -17.71 -6.46 -16.43
N LEU A 362 -18.43 -7.51 -16.04
CA LEU A 362 -17.96 -8.89 -16.12
C LEU A 362 -17.81 -9.38 -17.57
N ASP A 363 -18.68 -8.94 -18.48
CA ASP A 363 -18.64 -9.26 -19.92
C ASP A 363 -17.66 -8.40 -20.72
N LYS A 364 -17.05 -7.39 -20.10
CA LYS A 364 -16.18 -6.45 -20.80
C LYS A 364 -14.93 -7.16 -21.34
N VAL A 365 -14.72 -7.02 -22.64
CA VAL A 365 -13.56 -7.55 -23.37
C VAL A 365 -12.91 -6.45 -24.20
N VAL A 366 -11.59 -6.52 -24.34
CA VAL A 366 -10.83 -5.67 -25.26
C VAL A 366 -10.19 -6.57 -26.32
N MET A 367 -10.50 -6.29 -27.57
CA MET A 367 -9.90 -6.95 -28.73
C MET A 367 -8.61 -6.24 -29.16
N ASP A 368 -7.80 -6.92 -29.98
CA ASP A 368 -6.67 -6.31 -30.68
C ASP A 368 -7.15 -5.35 -31.78
N ASP A 369 -6.23 -4.57 -32.35
CA ASP A 369 -6.54 -3.55 -33.36
C ASP A 369 -7.21 -4.12 -34.62
N TYR A 370 -7.05 -5.43 -34.86
CA TYR A 370 -7.65 -6.15 -35.98
C TYR A 370 -8.98 -6.86 -35.63
N GLY A 371 -9.36 -6.92 -34.35
CA GLY A 371 -10.59 -7.57 -33.88
C GLY A 371 -10.55 -9.11 -33.90
N TRP A 372 -9.37 -9.71 -34.00
CA TRP A 372 -9.19 -11.17 -34.13
C TRP A 372 -8.99 -11.87 -32.80
N PHE A 373 -8.35 -11.20 -31.85
CA PHE A 373 -7.96 -11.80 -30.57
C PHE A 373 -8.39 -10.95 -29.39
N VAL A 374 -8.88 -11.60 -28.34
CA VAL A 374 -9.15 -10.97 -27.05
C VAL A 374 -7.81 -10.70 -26.36
N VAL A 375 -7.48 -9.43 -26.15
CA VAL A 375 -6.25 -8.96 -25.48
C VAL A 375 -6.40 -8.95 -23.97
N ALA A 376 -7.57 -8.52 -23.50
CA ALA A 376 -7.92 -8.48 -22.09
C ALA A 376 -9.38 -8.83 -21.86
N ASN A 377 -9.66 -9.62 -20.82
CA ASN A 377 -11.01 -9.98 -20.37
C ASN A 377 -11.10 -10.03 -18.85
N TYR A 378 -12.24 -10.47 -18.33
CA TYR A 378 -12.48 -10.61 -16.89
C TYR A 378 -11.41 -11.43 -16.15
N LEU A 379 -10.79 -12.44 -16.76
CA LEU A 379 -9.74 -13.24 -16.09
C LEU A 379 -8.45 -12.43 -15.89
N ASP A 380 -8.12 -11.51 -16.80
CA ASP A 380 -7.00 -10.58 -16.62
C ASP A 380 -7.28 -9.58 -15.50
N HIS A 381 -8.49 -9.01 -15.48
CA HIS A 381 -8.92 -8.09 -14.44
C HIS A 381 -8.96 -8.77 -13.07
N PHE A 382 -9.52 -10.00 -12.98
CA PHE A 382 -9.47 -10.82 -11.79
C PHE A 382 -8.05 -11.01 -11.29
N LEU A 383 -7.14 -11.45 -12.16
CA LEU A 383 -5.74 -11.67 -11.78
C LEU A 383 -5.11 -10.38 -11.25
N TYR A 384 -5.41 -9.24 -11.85
CA TYR A 384 -4.93 -7.96 -11.36
C TYR A 384 -5.50 -7.62 -9.97
N CYS A 385 -6.81 -7.67 -9.80
CA CYS A 385 -7.48 -7.29 -8.55
C CYS A 385 -7.19 -8.23 -7.38
N VAL A 386 -6.88 -9.51 -7.62
CA VAL A 386 -6.43 -10.37 -6.52
C VAL A 386 -5.04 -10.02 -6.02
N TRP A 387 -4.22 -9.34 -6.82
CA TRP A 387 -2.91 -8.84 -6.41
C TRP A 387 -2.98 -7.40 -5.84
N ASP A 388 -3.79 -6.54 -6.45
CA ASP A 388 -4.02 -5.16 -5.98
C ASP A 388 -5.52 -4.84 -5.85
N PRO A 389 -6.19 -5.33 -4.78
CA PRO A 389 -7.63 -5.19 -4.61
C PRO A 389 -8.07 -3.75 -4.31
N ALA A 390 -7.13 -2.84 -4.04
CA ALA A 390 -7.40 -1.43 -3.75
C ALA A 390 -7.18 -0.51 -4.96
N ALA A 391 -6.82 -1.07 -6.12
CA ALA A 391 -6.56 -0.28 -7.31
C ALA A 391 -7.80 0.47 -7.81
N LEU A 392 -7.62 1.76 -8.12
CA LEU A 392 -8.65 2.60 -8.73
C LEU A 392 -8.84 2.33 -10.23
N ALA A 393 -7.85 1.70 -10.86
CA ALA A 393 -7.92 1.20 -12.22
C ALA A 393 -6.86 0.12 -12.40
N ASP A 394 -7.22 -0.98 -13.05
CA ASP A 394 -6.24 -1.98 -13.46
C ASP A 394 -5.27 -1.41 -14.53
N THR A 395 -4.06 -1.99 -14.60
CA THR A 395 -3.08 -1.64 -15.63
C THR A 395 -3.25 -2.46 -16.91
N THR A 396 -4.32 -3.24 -17.03
CA THR A 396 -4.64 -3.97 -18.25
C THR A 396 -5.28 -2.99 -19.26
N LYS A 397 -5.64 -3.48 -20.45
CA LYS A 397 -6.36 -2.67 -21.42
C LYS A 397 -7.81 -2.38 -21.02
N LEU A 398 -8.34 -3.05 -19.99
CA LEU A 398 -9.71 -2.84 -19.49
C LEU A 398 -9.85 -1.55 -18.70
N SER A 399 -8.85 -1.20 -17.89
CA SER A 399 -8.78 -0.01 -17.04
C SER A 399 -10.02 0.15 -16.15
N ILE A 400 -10.39 -0.93 -15.45
CA ILE A 400 -11.55 -0.98 -14.54
C ILE A 400 -11.06 -0.90 -13.09
N PRO A 401 -11.77 -0.22 -12.16
CA PRO A 401 -11.44 -0.23 -10.72
C PRO A 401 -11.61 -1.62 -10.10
N CYS A 402 -10.78 -1.96 -9.10
CA CYS A 402 -10.94 -3.16 -8.29
C CYS A 402 -11.79 -2.93 -7.02
N LEU A 403 -12.06 -1.66 -6.68
CA LEU A 403 -12.88 -1.34 -5.52
C LEU A 403 -14.32 -1.81 -5.70
N GLY A 404 -14.88 -2.38 -4.63
CA GLY A 404 -16.29 -2.74 -4.58
C GLY A 404 -17.19 -1.52 -4.58
N THR A 405 -18.48 -1.73 -4.82
CA THR A 405 -19.47 -0.64 -4.92
C THR A 405 -19.62 0.16 -3.63
N PHE A 406 -19.25 -0.43 -2.48
CA PHE A 406 -19.21 0.22 -1.17
C PHE A 406 -17.96 1.10 -0.93
N GLY A 407 -17.05 1.16 -1.91
CA GLY A 407 -15.86 2.02 -1.89
C GLY A 407 -14.66 1.45 -1.13
N GLY A 408 -14.63 0.14 -0.87
CA GLY A 408 -13.50 -0.53 -0.24
C GLY A 408 -12.99 -1.75 -1.04
N PRO A 409 -11.77 -2.23 -0.73
CA PRO A 409 -11.19 -3.40 -1.39
C PRO A 409 -11.87 -4.69 -0.93
N VAL A 410 -11.93 -5.68 -1.83
CA VAL A 410 -12.29 -7.06 -1.47
C VAL A 410 -11.04 -7.90 -1.50
N TYR A 411 -10.62 -8.44 -0.36
CA TYR A 411 -9.44 -9.31 -0.32
C TYR A 411 -9.77 -10.73 -0.82
N PRO A 412 -8.88 -11.37 -1.61
CA PRO A 412 -9.14 -12.71 -2.16
C PRO A 412 -9.43 -13.78 -1.11
N SER A 413 -8.76 -13.70 0.05
CA SER A 413 -8.93 -14.66 1.16
C SER A 413 -10.33 -14.61 1.80
N LEU A 414 -11.07 -13.53 1.60
CA LEU A 414 -12.45 -13.37 2.07
C LEU A 414 -13.46 -13.90 1.06
N ALA A 415 -13.15 -13.82 -0.22
CA ALA A 415 -14.07 -14.12 -1.33
C ALA A 415 -13.80 -15.48 -2.01
N LEU A 416 -12.67 -16.13 -1.74
CA LEU A 416 -12.27 -17.41 -2.32
C LEU A 416 -11.80 -18.38 -1.24
N ARG A 417 -11.99 -19.69 -1.48
CA ARG A 417 -11.41 -20.76 -0.65
C ARG A 417 -10.86 -21.91 -1.49
N ASP A 418 -10.08 -22.76 -0.83
CA ASP A 418 -9.54 -24.02 -1.36
C ASP A 418 -8.63 -23.81 -2.59
N TYR A 419 -7.76 -22.79 -2.54
CA TYR A 419 -6.70 -22.50 -3.51
C TYR A 419 -5.30 -22.92 -3.02
N LEU A 420 -4.31 -22.95 -3.91
CA LEU A 420 -2.95 -23.41 -3.61
C LEU A 420 -2.01 -22.20 -3.40
N GLY A 421 -1.50 -22.02 -2.18
CA GLY A 421 -0.57 -20.91 -1.89
C GLY A 421 -1.16 -19.54 -2.24
N GLN A 422 -0.50 -18.81 -3.14
CA GLN A 422 -0.98 -17.52 -3.68
C GLN A 422 -1.62 -17.65 -5.07
N GLU A 423 -1.92 -18.87 -5.52
CA GLU A 423 -2.51 -19.14 -6.83
C GLU A 423 -4.05 -19.04 -6.78
N TYR A 424 -4.59 -17.83 -6.62
CA TYR A 424 -6.04 -17.62 -6.45
C TYR A 424 -6.91 -18.16 -7.61
N TRP A 425 -6.35 -18.29 -8.82
CA TRP A 425 -7.03 -18.90 -9.97
C TRP A 425 -7.30 -20.41 -9.79
N THR A 426 -6.70 -21.07 -8.80
CA THR A 426 -6.93 -22.48 -8.49
C THR A 426 -8.04 -22.69 -7.44
N ALA A 427 -8.69 -21.62 -6.98
CA ALA A 427 -9.74 -21.69 -5.96
C ALA A 427 -10.87 -22.65 -6.36
N LYS A 428 -11.41 -23.40 -5.40
CA LYS A 428 -12.50 -24.37 -5.64
C LYS A 428 -13.84 -23.94 -5.06
N ALA A 429 -13.86 -22.86 -4.28
CA ALA A 429 -15.08 -22.30 -3.72
C ALA A 429 -15.11 -20.78 -3.83
N LEU A 430 -16.29 -20.25 -4.16
CA LEU A 430 -16.63 -18.84 -4.03
C LEU A 430 -17.24 -18.60 -2.65
N VAL A 431 -16.90 -17.46 -2.05
CA VAL A 431 -17.48 -16.99 -0.79
C VAL A 431 -18.13 -15.64 -1.03
N ILE A 432 -19.39 -15.52 -0.60
CA ILE A 432 -20.14 -14.26 -0.59
C ILE A 432 -20.53 -13.97 0.85
N THR A 433 -20.19 -12.78 1.33
CA THR A 433 -20.51 -12.35 2.69
C THR A 433 -21.24 -11.01 2.66
N PHE A 434 -22.41 -10.95 3.31
CA PHE A 434 -23.14 -9.70 3.53
C PHE A 434 -22.95 -9.26 4.99
N ASP A 435 -22.49 -8.03 5.19
CA ASP A 435 -22.29 -7.46 6.52
C ASP A 435 -23.54 -6.67 6.94
N VAL A 436 -24.21 -7.12 8.01
CA VAL A 436 -25.45 -6.50 8.52
C VAL A 436 -25.30 -5.98 9.95
N LEU A 437 -25.88 -4.83 10.23
CA LEU A 437 -25.88 -4.18 11.54
C LEU A 437 -26.74 -4.95 12.54
N ASN A 438 -26.20 -5.22 13.72
CA ASN A 438 -26.90 -6.01 14.72
C ASN A 438 -28.17 -5.28 15.22
N SER A 439 -29.35 -5.73 14.78
CA SER A 439 -30.64 -5.13 15.13
C SER A 439 -31.76 -6.18 15.23
N LYS A 440 -32.89 -5.81 15.85
CA LYS A 440 -34.08 -6.69 15.87
C LYS A 440 -34.69 -6.90 14.47
N LYS A 441 -34.48 -5.94 13.56
CA LYS A 441 -34.91 -5.97 12.16
C LYS A 441 -34.17 -7.05 11.37
N VAL A 442 -32.86 -7.24 11.64
CA VAL A 442 -32.02 -8.25 10.96
C VAL A 442 -32.60 -9.66 11.07
N LYS A 443 -33.11 -10.07 12.23
CA LYS A 443 -33.65 -11.43 12.40
C LYS A 443 -34.82 -11.74 11.45
N ALA A 444 -35.61 -10.73 11.08
CA ALA A 444 -36.69 -10.90 10.12
C ALA A 444 -36.15 -11.10 8.70
N TRP A 445 -35.15 -10.30 8.32
CA TRP A 445 -34.48 -10.43 7.02
C TRP A 445 -33.69 -11.74 6.90
N GLU A 446 -32.97 -12.15 7.94
CA GLU A 446 -32.26 -13.44 8.01
C GLU A 446 -33.23 -14.59 7.74
N LYS A 447 -34.45 -14.56 8.30
CA LYS A 447 -35.46 -15.59 8.05
C LYS A 447 -35.81 -15.69 6.56
N THR A 448 -36.00 -14.55 5.88
CA THR A 448 -36.25 -14.50 4.43
C THR A 448 -35.04 -15.01 3.65
N PHE A 449 -33.83 -14.60 4.02
CA PHE A 449 -32.58 -15.09 3.42
C PHE A 449 -32.44 -16.62 3.52
N TYR A 450 -32.68 -17.20 4.70
CA TYR A 450 -32.64 -18.65 4.89
C TYR A 450 -33.69 -19.38 4.04
N ALA A 451 -34.90 -18.83 3.93
CA ALA A 451 -35.95 -19.42 3.10
C ALA A 451 -35.56 -19.42 1.62
N PHE A 452 -35.07 -18.29 1.13
CA PHE A 452 -34.58 -18.13 -0.24
C PHE A 452 -33.41 -19.08 -0.55
N MET A 453 -32.40 -19.15 0.31
CA MET A 453 -31.24 -20.03 0.12
C MET A 453 -31.60 -21.51 0.15
N LYS A 454 -32.58 -21.89 0.99
CA LYS A 454 -33.11 -23.25 1.03
C LYS A 454 -33.77 -23.65 -0.30
N GLU A 455 -34.57 -22.77 -0.87
CA GLU A 455 -35.20 -22.99 -2.17
C GLU A 455 -34.15 -23.04 -3.29
N TYR A 456 -33.24 -22.06 -3.35
CA TYR A 456 -32.18 -22.01 -4.35
C TYR A 456 -31.30 -23.26 -4.33
N LYS A 457 -30.90 -23.73 -3.15
CA LYS A 457 -30.15 -24.99 -2.99
C LYS A 457 -30.93 -26.22 -3.48
N THR A 458 -32.25 -26.21 -3.35
CA THR A 458 -33.11 -27.32 -3.78
C THR A 458 -33.25 -27.37 -5.32
N LEU A 459 -33.24 -26.19 -5.97
CA LEU A 459 -33.28 -26.05 -7.43
C LEU A 459 -31.93 -26.37 -8.08
N ASN A 460 -30.81 -26.04 -7.42
CA ASN A 460 -29.44 -26.19 -7.95
C ASN A 460 -28.68 -27.36 -7.31
N LYS A 461 -29.17 -28.60 -7.50
CA LYS A 461 -28.64 -29.83 -6.84
C LYS A 461 -27.23 -30.26 -7.31
N ASP A 462 -26.75 -29.68 -8.40
CA ASP A 462 -25.40 -29.89 -8.93
C ASP A 462 -24.34 -29.07 -8.18
N LEU A 463 -24.77 -28.02 -7.47
CA LEU A 463 -23.92 -27.17 -6.65
C LEU A 463 -23.83 -27.68 -5.21
N ASP A 464 -22.65 -27.57 -4.61
CA ASP A 464 -22.48 -27.70 -3.16
C ASP A 464 -22.54 -26.30 -2.53
N ILE A 465 -23.69 -25.98 -1.93
CA ILE A 465 -23.97 -24.67 -1.33
C ILE A 465 -24.10 -24.84 0.19
N THR A 466 -23.29 -24.08 0.92
CA THR A 466 -23.39 -23.93 2.38
C THR A 466 -23.64 -22.47 2.71
N TYR A 467 -24.64 -22.19 3.53
CA TYR A 467 -25.00 -20.84 3.94
C TYR A 467 -25.26 -20.78 5.44
N PHE A 468 -24.83 -19.70 6.09
CA PHE A 468 -24.97 -19.52 7.54
C PHE A 468 -24.87 -18.05 7.95
N SER A 469 -25.67 -17.68 8.94
CA SER A 469 -25.48 -16.45 9.71
C SER A 469 -24.44 -16.67 10.80
N LYS A 470 -23.42 -15.82 10.84
CA LYS A 470 -22.49 -15.77 11.95
C LYS A 470 -22.88 -14.64 12.89
N GLY A 471 -23.31 -15.04 14.08
CA GLY A 471 -23.54 -14.13 15.17
C GLY A 471 -22.28 -13.35 15.56
N PRO A 472 -22.45 -12.28 16.35
CA PRO A 472 -21.37 -11.41 16.73
C PRO A 472 -20.24 -12.18 17.43
N ARG A 473 -19.01 -12.20 16.87
CA ARG A 473 -17.85 -12.78 17.55
C ARG A 473 -17.42 -11.83 18.66
N ILE A 474 -17.54 -12.27 19.91
CA ILE A 474 -16.74 -11.70 21.00
C ILE A 474 -15.30 -12.12 20.69
N MET A 475 -14.40 -11.17 20.44
CA MET A 475 -12.97 -11.43 20.57
C MET A 475 -12.65 -11.53 22.06
N SER A 476 -13.09 -12.61 22.71
CA SER A 476 -12.52 -13.07 23.96
C SER A 476 -11.56 -14.18 23.61
N GLY A 477 -10.27 -13.84 23.52
CA GLY A 477 -9.25 -14.85 23.63
C GLY A 477 -9.37 -15.48 25.02
N LEU A 478 -9.70 -16.77 25.05
CA LEU A 478 -9.42 -17.78 26.08
C LEU A 478 -10.41 -18.93 25.86
N ASN A 479 -9.85 -20.13 25.66
CA ASN A 479 -10.44 -21.47 25.75
C ASN A 479 -11.98 -21.58 25.76
N ASP A 480 -12.53 -22.32 24.79
CA ASP A 480 -13.10 -23.64 25.09
C ASP A 480 -13.68 -24.28 23.82
N GLY A 481 -13.37 -25.57 23.66
CA GLY A 481 -14.05 -26.42 22.71
C GLY A 481 -15.48 -26.67 23.17
N ALA A 482 -16.45 -26.37 22.31
CA ALA A 482 -17.75 -27.02 22.36
C ALA A 482 -18.41 -26.92 20.98
N ALA A 483 -18.54 -28.09 20.35
CA ALA A 483 -19.41 -28.30 19.22
C ALA A 483 -20.86 -27.92 19.56
N MET A 484 -21.62 -27.48 18.55
CA MET A 484 -23.06 -27.68 18.57
C MET A 484 -23.55 -28.02 17.17
N LYS A 485 -23.78 -29.33 16.97
CA LYS A 485 -24.66 -29.89 15.95
C LYS A 485 -26.09 -29.48 16.28
N THR A 486 -26.85 -29.08 15.27
CA THR A 486 -28.25 -29.46 15.04
C THR A 486 -28.50 -29.46 13.55
#